data_AF-A0A4S2BB02-F1
#
_entry.id   AF-A0A4S2BB02-F1
#
_cell.length_a   1.000
_cell.length_b   1.000
_cell.length_c   1.000
_cell.angle_alpha   90.00
_cell.angle_beta   90.00
_cell.angle_gamma   90.00
#
_symmetry.space_group_name_H-M   'P 1'
#
loop_
_entity.id
_entity.type
_entity.pdbx_description
1 polymer ?
#
loop_
_entity_poly.entity_id
_entity_poly.type
_entity_poly.pdbx_seq_one_letter_code
_entity_poly.pdbx_strand_id
1 'polypeptide(L)' 'MTIGEALKKIRSELGLTQKEMCGDIMSRSYYARVESDKSYISANMLIQLLLIH' A
#
# COMPACT_ATOMS: atom_id res chain seq x y z
N MET A 1 -6.34 13.83 -0.37
CA MET A 1 -5.72 12.74 -1.14
C MET A 1 -4.28 12.60 -0.71
N THR A 2 -4.03 11.71 0.24
CA THR A 2 -2.67 11.29 0.65
C THR A 2 -2.23 10.09 -0.18
N ILE A 3 -0.95 9.72 -0.07
CA ILE A 3 -0.42 8.49 -0.71
C ILE A 3 -1.20 7.26 -0.20
N GLY A 4 -1.49 7.19 1.11
CA GLY A 4 -2.26 6.10 1.69
C GLY A 4 -3.67 5.97 1.12
N GLU A 5 -4.37 7.10 0.95
CA GLU A 5 -5.70 7.13 0.34
C GLU A 5 -5.67 6.68 -1.12
N ALA A 6 -4.65 7.12 -1.89
CA ALA A 6 -4.47 6.71 -3.29
C ALA A 6 -4.19 5.21 -3.43
N LEU A 7 -3.30 4.67 -2.58
CA LEU A 7 -2.99 3.23 -2.57
C LEU A 7 -4.22 2.40 -2.20
N LYS A 8 -5.01 2.84 -1.22
CA LYS A 8 -6.27 2.17 -0.85
C LYS A 8 -7.27 2.13 -1.99
N LYS A 9 -7.39 3.24 -2.75
CA LYS A 9 -8.25 3.33 -3.92
C LYS A 9 -7.80 2.34 -4.99
N ILE A 10 -6.54 2.41 -5.41
CA ILE A 10 -5.96 1.53 -6.44
C ILE A 10 -6.13 0.05 -6.04
N ARG A 11 -5.77 -0.29 -4.80
CA ARG A 11 -5.95 -1.66 -4.28
C ARG A 11 -7.40 -2.14 -4.43
N SER A 12 -8.37 -1.29 -4.11
CA SER A 12 -9.80 -1.63 -4.18
C SER A 12 -10.27 -1.77 -5.63
N GLU A 13 -9.77 -0.94 -6.54
CA GLU A 13 -10.02 -1.04 -7.99
C GLU A 13 -9.45 -2.34 -8.58
N LEU A 14 -8.30 -2.80 -8.07
CA LEU A 14 -7.70 -4.09 -8.42
C LEU A 14 -8.37 -5.29 -7.75
N GLY A 15 -9.33 -5.08 -6.84
CA GLY A 15 -10.00 -6.17 -6.11
C GLY A 15 -9.10 -6.92 -5.11
N LEU A 16 -7.96 -6.33 -4.72
CA LEU A 16 -6.97 -6.97 -3.87
C LEU A 16 -7.25 -6.74 -2.38
N THR A 17 -6.94 -7.74 -1.56
CA THR A 17 -6.80 -7.58 -0.12
C THR A 17 -5.51 -6.81 0.21
N GLN A 18 -5.44 -6.24 1.42
CA GLN A 18 -4.22 -5.56 1.89
C GLN A 18 -3.00 -6.49 1.90
N LYS A 19 -3.19 -7.80 2.10
CA LYS A 19 -2.12 -8.80 2.09
C LYS A 19 -1.61 -9.06 0.67
N GLU A 20 -2.51 -9.15 -0.31
CA GLU A 20 -2.13 -9.35 -1.71
C GLU A 20 -1.43 -8.10 -2.28
N MET A 21 -1.92 -6.91 -1.93
CA MET A 21 -1.29 -5.67 -2.39
C MET A 21 0.14 -5.50 -1.85
N CYS A 22 0.35 -5.76 -0.55
CA CYS A 22 1.64 -5.53 0.07
C CYS A 22 2.66 -6.64 -0.21
N GLY A 23 2.21 -7.84 -0.57
CA GLY A 23 3.05 -8.99 -0.83
C GLY A 23 4.11 -9.20 0.24
N ASP A 24 5.35 -9.43 -0.19
CA ASP A 24 6.53 -9.57 0.67
C ASP A 24 7.28 -8.25 0.91
N ILE A 25 6.80 -7.12 0.37
CA ILE A 25 7.44 -5.80 0.52
C ILE A 25 7.34 -5.32 1.97
N MET A 26 6.19 -5.57 2.60
CA MET A 26 5.92 -5.14 3.96
C MET A 26 4.85 -5.99 4.62
N SER A 27 4.77 -5.93 5.94
CA SER A 27 3.69 -6.59 6.67
C SER A 27 2.33 -5.95 6.35
N ARG A 28 1.29 -6.78 6.28
CA ARG A 28 -0.09 -6.32 6.10
C ARG A 28 -0.52 -5.29 7.14
N SER A 29 -0.04 -5.40 8.38
CA SER A 29 -0.35 -4.45 9.46
C SER A 29 0.31 -3.08 9.22
N TYR A 30 1.54 -3.04 8.73
CA TYR A 30 2.20 -1.80 8.34
C TYR A 30 1.51 -1.17 7.13
N TYR A 31 1.19 -1.96 6.09
CA TYR A 31 0.44 -1.47 4.93
C TYR A 31 -0.94 -0.89 5.31
N ALA A 32 -1.67 -1.52 6.24
CA ALA A 32 -2.92 -0.98 6.76
C ALA A 32 -2.74 0.38 7.49
N ARG A 33 -1.61 0.59 8.17
CA ARG A 33 -1.28 1.89 8.77
C ARG A 33 -0.95 2.95 7.71
N VAL A 34 -0.31 2.56 6.61
CA VAL A 34 -0.07 3.43 5.46
C VAL A 34 -1.39 3.86 4.82
N GLU A 35 -2.30 2.92 4.53
CA GLU A 35 -3.62 3.24 3.95
C GLU A 35 -4.51 4.12 4.85
N SER A 36 -4.25 4.12 6.16
CA SER A 36 -4.96 4.94 7.14
C SER A 36 -4.21 6.21 7.54
N ASP A 37 -3.14 6.55 6.81
CA ASP A 37 -2.30 7.74 7.01
C ASP A 37 -1.65 7.81 8.41
N LYS A 38 -1.61 6.68 9.13
CA LYS A 38 -0.96 6.54 10.45
C LYS A 38 0.53 6.27 10.33
N SER A 39 1.05 6.08 9.13
CA SER A 39 2.47 5.82 8.86
C SER A 39 2.86 6.27 7.48
N TYR A 40 4.01 6.91 7.39
CA TYR A 40 4.64 7.20 6.12
C TYR A 40 5.24 5.92 5.54
N ILE A 41 5.09 5.79 4.22
CA ILE A 41 5.81 4.82 3.40
C ILE A 41 7.07 5.49 2.84
N SER A 42 8.19 4.78 2.82
CA SER A 42 9.41 5.29 2.18
C SER A 42 9.27 5.30 0.66
N ALA A 43 10.00 6.18 -0.02
CA ALA A 43 10.01 6.23 -1.48
C ALA A 43 10.41 4.88 -2.11
N ASN A 44 11.42 4.20 -1.55
CA ASN A 44 11.87 2.89 -2.04
C ASN A 44 10.77 1.82 -1.95
N MET A 45 10.06 1.75 -0.82
CA MET A 45 8.96 0.80 -0.64
C MET A 45 7.77 1.13 -1.53
N LEU A 46 7.48 2.42 -1.72
CA LEU A 46 6.42 2.87 -2.61
C LEU A 46 6.74 2.47 -4.06
N ILE A 47 7.96 2.72 -4.53
CA ILE A 47 8.39 2.34 -5.89
C ILE A 47 8.31 0.82 -6.07
N GLN A 48 8.77 0.03 -5.10
CA GLN A 48 8.64 -1.43 -5.17
C GLN A 48 7.18 -1.87 -5.27
N LEU A 49 6.29 -1.27 -4.48
CA LEU A 49 4.87 -1.59 -4.49
C LEU A 49 4.18 -1.22 -5.81
N LEU A 50 4.56 -0.09 -6.42
CA LEU A 50 4.04 0.37 -7.71
C LEU A 50 4.60 -0.39 -8.92
N LEU A 51 5.71 -1.12 -8.78
CA LEU A 51 6.29 -1.90 -9.89
C LEU A 51 5.76 -3.34 -9.95
N ILE A 52 5.11 -3.82 -8.89
CA ILE A 52 4.51 -5.16 -8.84
C ILE A 52 3.10 -5.19 -9.44
N HIS A 53 2.41 -4.04 -9.46
CA HIS A 53 1.01 -3.89 -9.92
C HIS A 53 0.91 -2.81 -11.00
#